data_AF-A0A942FY21-F1
#
_entry.id   AF-A0A942FY21-F1
#
_cell.length_a   1.000
_cell.length_b   1.000
_cell.length_c   1.000
_cell.angle_alpha   90.00
_cell.angle_beta   90.00
_cell.angle_gamma   90.00
#
_symmetry.space_group_name_H-M   'P 1'
#
loop_
_entity.id
_entity.type
_entity.pdbx_description
1 polymer ?
#
loop_
_entity_poly.entity_id
_entity_poly.type
_entity_poly.pdbx_seq_one_letter_code
_entity_poly.pdbx_strand_id
1 'polypeptide(L)' 'MHRFKTMTTRRYANAVKQFCWPAFSGRLWQRNYYEHIVRDGESLNHIRQYIAANPTRWSYDRENLAATRPELEEVWRS' A
#
# COMPACT_ATOMS: atom_id res chain seq x y z
N MET A 1 -4.27 4.97 -11.16
CA MET A 1 -4.31 5.03 -9.67
C MET A 1 -4.34 6.45 -9.05
N HIS A 2 -3.62 7.45 -9.57
CA HIS A 2 -3.47 8.77 -8.92
C HIS A 2 -4.80 9.48 -8.53
N ARG A 3 -5.76 9.57 -9.46
CA ARG A 3 -7.08 10.19 -9.21
C ARG A 3 -7.85 9.50 -8.07
N PHE A 4 -7.73 8.18 -7.97
CA PHE A 4 -8.40 7.40 -6.92
C PHE A 4 -7.83 7.75 -5.54
N LYS A 5 -6.50 7.77 -5.39
CA LYS A 5 -5.82 8.17 -4.14
C LYS A 5 -6.25 9.58 -3.71
N THR A 6 -6.31 10.53 -4.64
CA THR A 6 -6.76 11.92 -4.35
C THR A 6 -8.21 11.97 -3.90
N MET A 7 -9.13 11.30 -4.63
CA MET A 7 -10.55 11.33 -4.32
C MET A 7 -10.84 10.72 -2.95
N THR A 8 -10.25 9.56 -2.65
CA THR A 8 -10.45 8.86 -1.38
C THR A 8 -9.83 9.60 -0.20
N THR A 9 -8.67 10.24 -0.39
CA THR A 9 -8.04 11.08 0.65
C THR A 9 -8.94 12.26 1.01
N ARG A 10 -9.51 12.95 0.02
CA ARG A 10 -10.45 14.06 0.27
C ARG A 10 -11.71 13.59 0.99
N ARG A 11 -12.28 12.45 0.59
CA ARG A 11 -13.46 11.86 1.25
C ARG A 11 -13.17 11.49 2.71
N TYR A 12 -12.03 10.86 2.97
CA TYR A 12 -11.60 10.51 4.32
C TYR A 12 -11.41 11.77 5.19
N ALA A 13 -10.71 12.79 4.67
CA ALA A 13 -10.52 14.06 5.40
C ALA A 13 -11.85 14.76 5.71
N ASN A 14 -12.83 14.71 4.80
CA ASN A 14 -14.17 15.22 5.06
C ASN A 14 -14.89 14.41 6.13
N ALA A 15 -14.75 13.08 6.11
CA ALA A 15 -15.39 12.21 7.10
C ALA A 15 -14.80 12.38 8.52
N VAL A 16 -13.50 12.62 8.65
CA VAL A 16 -12.86 13.00 9.93
C VAL A 16 -13.51 14.27 10.50
N LYS A 17 -13.79 15.27 9.65
CA LYS A 17 -14.41 16.54 10.08
C LYS A 17 -15.91 16.43 10.36
N GLN A 18 -16.65 15.68 9.55
CA GLN A 18 -18.12 15.66 9.59
C GLN A 18 -18.68 14.55 10.49
N PHE A 19 -17.97 13.42 10.57
CA PHE A 19 -18.45 12.20 11.23
C PHE A 19 -17.53 11.74 12.35
N CYS A 20 -16.59 12.58 12.80
CA CYS A 20 -15.66 12.29 13.89
C CYS A 20 -14.86 10.99 13.70
N TRP A 21 -14.52 10.64 12.46
CA TRP A 21 -13.60 9.51 12.22
C TRP A 21 -12.24 9.77 12.86
N PRO A 22 -11.53 8.73 13.32
CA PRO A 22 -10.18 8.88 13.86
C PRO A 22 -9.29 9.59 12.85
N ALA A 23 -8.61 10.66 13.27
CA ALA A 23 -7.67 11.36 12.41
C ALA A 23 -6.40 10.50 12.25
N PHE A 24 -5.89 10.41 11.03
CA PHE A 24 -4.62 9.77 10.73
C PHE A 24 -3.52 10.82 10.55
N SER A 25 -2.47 10.75 11.37
CA SER A 25 -1.29 11.59 11.22
C SER A 25 -0.35 10.99 10.17
N GLY A 26 -0.21 11.67 9.03
CA GLY A 26 0.71 11.26 7.96
C GLY A 26 0.04 11.18 6.59
N ARG A 27 0.57 10.35 5.70
CA ARG A 27 -0.01 10.12 4.36
C ARG A 27 -0.89 8.87 4.38
N LEU A 28 -2.15 9.02 4.01
CA LEU A 28 -3.12 7.92 3.96
C LEU A 28 -2.71 6.82 2.96
N TRP A 29 -2.03 7.18 1.87
CA TRP A 29 -1.58 6.27 0.84
C TRP A 29 -0.06 6.26 0.71
N GLN A 30 0.52 5.07 0.50
CA GLN A 30 1.90 4.93 0.02
C GLN A 30 2.07 5.61 -1.36
N ARG A 31 3.30 6.01 -1.71
CA ARG A 31 3.61 6.72 -2.97
C ARG A 31 3.27 5.84 -4.19
N ASN A 32 3.79 4.63 -4.19
CA ASN A 32 3.59 3.68 -5.28
C ASN A 32 2.33 2.82 -5.07
N TYR A 33 2.03 1.99 -6.06
CA TYR A 33 0.94 1.04 -6.00
C TYR A 33 1.36 -0.22 -6.77
N TYR A 34 0.96 -1.38 -6.27
CA TYR A 34 1.11 -2.65 -6.95
C TYR A 34 -0.16 -2.92 -7.76
N GLU A 35 -0.01 -3.36 -9.00
CA GLU A 35 -1.11 -3.73 -9.89
C GLU A 35 -0.85 -5.13 -10.45
N HIS A 36 -1.85 -6.01 -10.32
CA HIS A 36 -1.81 -7.36 -10.87
C HIS A 36 -3.23 -7.80 -11.21
N ILE A 37 -3.41 -8.38 -12.41
CA ILE A 37 -4.70 -8.90 -12.85
C ILE A 37 -4.81 -10.35 -12.37
N VAL A 38 -5.77 -10.63 -11.49
CA VAL A 38 -6.05 -12.00 -11.02
C VAL A 38 -6.72 -12.78 -12.15
N ARG A 39 -6.05 -13.82 -12.64
CA ARG A 39 -6.56 -14.68 -13.73
C ARG A 39 -6.81 -16.11 -13.30
N ASP A 40 -6.29 -16.50 -12.14
CA ASP A 40 -6.33 -17.86 -11.61
C ASP A 40 -6.25 -17.85 -10.07
N GLY A 41 -6.32 -19.04 -9.46
CA GLY A 41 -6.23 -19.18 -8.01
C GLY A 41 -4.83 -18.92 -7.45
N GLU A 42 -3.78 -19.09 -8.24
CA GLU A 42 -2.39 -18.90 -7.80
C GLU A 42 -2.08 -17.41 -7.62
N SER A 43 -2.40 -16.59 -8.62
CA SER A 43 -2.30 -15.13 -8.56
C SER A 43 -3.06 -14.54 -7.37
N LEU A 44 -4.25 -15.07 -7.07
CA LEU A 44 -4.99 -14.69 -5.86
C LEU A 44 -4.23 -15.06 -4.57
N ASN A 45 -3.62 -16.24 -4.52
CA ASN A 45 -2.84 -16.68 -3.38
C ASN A 45 -1.59 -15.80 -3.18
N HIS A 46 -0.90 -15.43 -4.27
CA HIS A 46 0.23 -14.50 -4.23
C HIS A 46 -0.17 -13.12 -3.72
N ILE A 47 -1.30 -12.56 -4.14
CA ILE A 47 -1.80 -11.27 -3.61
C ILE A 47 -2.08 -11.37 -2.11
N ARG A 48 -2.68 -12.47 -1.64
CA ARG A 48 -2.94 -12.69 -0.21
C ARG A 48 -1.65 -12.75 0.59
N GLN A 49 -0.66 -13.51 0.09
CA GLN A 49 0.66 -13.59 0.71
C GLN A 49 1.35 -12.23 0.74
N TYR A 50 1.28 -11.46 -0.35
CA TYR A 50 1.82 -10.11 -0.43
C TYR A 50 1.19 -9.19 0.62
N ILE A 51 -0.14 -9.17 0.75
CA ILE A 51 -0.84 -8.35 1.75
C ILE A 51 -0.40 -8.70 3.17
N ALA A 52 -0.26 -9.99 3.48
CA ALA A 52 0.14 -10.47 4.80
C ALA A 52 1.62 -10.16 5.10
N ALA A 53 2.51 -10.27 4.10
CA ALA A 53 3.95 -10.10 4.27
C ALA A 53 4.42 -8.63 4.22
N ASN A 54 3.67 -7.76 3.54
CA ASN A 54 4.07 -6.36 3.31
C ASN A 54 4.38 -5.58 4.60
N PRO A 55 3.58 -5.66 5.69
CA PRO A 55 3.89 -4.94 6.92
C PRO A 55 5.26 -5.30 7.52
N THR A 56 5.63 -6.58 7.47
CA THR A 56 6.91 -7.07 8.01
C THR A 56 8.08 -6.68 7.11
N ARG A 57 7.87 -6.69 5.79
CA ARG A 57 8.91 -6.35 4.80
C ARG A 57 9.08 -4.85 4.59
N TRP A 58 8.13 -4.02 5.01
CA TRP A 58 8.15 -2.57 4.80
C TRP A 58 9.41 -1.87 5.33
N SER A 59 10.03 -2.39 6.40
CA SER A 59 11.28 -1.85 6.95
C SER A 59 12.49 -1.98 6.02
N TYR A 60 12.42 -2.89 5.04
CA TYR A 60 13.44 -3.13 4.01
C TYR A 60 12.99 -2.66 2.63
N ASP A 61 11.77 -2.13 2.51
CA ASP A 61 11.22 -1.68 1.23
C ASP A 61 11.90 -0.38 0.80
N ARG A 62 12.37 -0.31 -0.45
CA ARG A 62 13.00 0.90 -1.00
C ARG A 62 12.10 2.13 -1.03
N GLU A 63 10.79 1.93 -1.06
CA GLU A 63 9.79 3.01 -1.01
C GLU A 63 9.56 3.53 0.40
N ASN A 64 10.08 2.81 1.40
CA ASN A 64 10.17 3.31 2.76
C ASN A 64 11.42 4.20 2.87
N LEU A 65 11.18 5.51 3.01
CA LEU A 65 12.24 6.51 3.18
C LEU A 65 13.10 6.29 4.43
N ALA A 66 12.63 5.46 5.37
CA ALA A 66 13.36 5.08 6.58
C ALA A 66 14.05 3.69 6.48
N ALA A 67 14.01 3.02 5.31
CA ALA A 67 14.58 1.70 5.16
C ALA A 67 16.11 1.72 5.32
N THR A 68 16.61 0.84 6.17
CA THR A 68 18.04 0.76 6.53
C THR A 68 18.87 -0.03 5.50
N ARG A 69 18.22 -0.87 4.67
CA ARG A 69 18.84 -1.59 3.56
C ARG A 69 17.76 -2.04 2.55
N PRO A 70 17.71 -1.48 1.33
CA PRO A 70 16.65 -1.82 0.37
C PRO A 70 16.79 -3.28 -0.10
N GLU A 71 15.70 -4.04 -0.03
CA GLU A 71 15.58 -5.39 -0.60
C GLU A 71 15.71 -5.32 -2.14
N LEU A 72 16.48 -6.25 -2.74
CA LEU A 72 16.68 -6.29 -4.20
C LEU A 72 15.39 -6.74 -4.91
N GLU A 73 15.02 -6.06 -6.00
CA GLU A 73 13.77 -6.27 -6.77
C GLU A 73 13.52 -7.70 -7.25
N GLU A 74 14.54 -8.56 -7.25
CA GLU A 74 14.47 -9.94 -7.77
C GLU A 74 13.48 -10.82 -7.00
N VAL A 75 13.16 -10.49 -5.75
CA VAL A 75 12.27 -11.29 -4.88
C VAL A 75 10.81 -11.32 -5.36
N TRP A 76 10.38 -10.38 -6.21
CA TRP A 76 8.97 -10.24 -6.63
C TRP A 76 8.76 -10.29 -8.16
N ARG A 77 9.79 -10.65 -8.94
CA ARG A 77 9.70 -10.72 -10.41
C ARG A 77 9.23 -12.06 -10.98
N SER A 78 8.85 -13.04 -10.14
CA SER A 78 8.31 -14.34 -10.57
C SER A 78 6.80 -14.29 -10.78
#